data_AF-Q63I50-F1
#
_entry.id   AF-Q63I50-F1
#
_cell.length_a   1.000
_cell.length_b   1.000
_cell.length_c   1.000
_cell.angle_alpha   90.00
_cell.angle_beta   90.00
_cell.angle_gamma   90.00
#
_symmetry.space_group_name_H-M   'P 1'
#
loop_
_entity.id
_entity.type
_entity.pdbx_description
1 polymer ?
#
loop_
_entity_poly.entity_id
_entity_poly.type
_entity_poly.pdbx_seq_one_letter_code
_entity_poly.pdbx_strand_id
1 'polypeptide(L)'
;MFFHNKRLQYTARVAETNPGLANLLLEQFGGPQGELAEAVDEQAQLYRKLNGGGNDSHVTQLLYGAGAPLVNSGAVPWTAAYVDTIGEPTADLRSNIAAEARAKIIYERLINVTDDPGIRDALGFLMTREVSHQKSFEKALYSITPNFPPGKLPAVPEYADLYYAMSDGGGARRKSPWNDGHDLRLVEHPPVPADGGDGKATIALDGDESTTLEAMRHRLKSDPSSDPTTGADLGSGGPDKPRDFPT
;
A
#
# COMPACT_ATOMS: atom_id res chain seq x y z
N MET A 1 23.14 -19.17 -11.69
CA MET A 1 22.93 -20.64 -11.68
C MET A 1 22.56 -21.02 -10.26
N PHE A 2 21.43 -21.69 -10.05
CA PHE A 2 20.92 -22.01 -8.72
C PHE A 2 21.30 -23.43 -8.29
N PHE A 3 21.46 -23.64 -6.98
CA PHE A 3 21.53 -24.98 -6.38
C PHE A 3 20.33 -25.16 -5.45
N HIS A 4 19.86 -26.40 -5.29
CA HIS A 4 18.70 -26.72 -4.46
C HIS A 4 19.06 -27.73 -3.39
N ASN A 5 18.85 -27.36 -2.13
CA ASN A 5 18.95 -28.25 -0.98
C ASN A 5 17.53 -28.68 -0.55
N LYS A 6 17.29 -29.99 -0.44
CA LYS A 6 15.99 -30.53 0.02
C LYS A 6 15.72 -30.31 1.52
N ARG A 7 16.71 -29.86 2.29
CA ARG A 7 16.56 -29.57 3.73
C ARG A 7 16.06 -28.14 3.91
N LEU A 8 15.02 -27.98 4.73
CA LEU A 8 14.57 -26.67 5.19
C LEU A 8 15.69 -25.95 5.95
N GLN A 9 15.69 -24.61 5.87
CA GLN A 9 16.64 -23.76 6.61
C GLN A 9 16.45 -23.86 8.13
N TYR A 10 15.20 -24.05 8.56
CA TYR A 10 14.81 -24.35 9.94
C TYR A 10 13.81 -25.52 9.93
N THR A 11 13.79 -26.35 10.98
CA THR A 11 12.91 -27.53 11.00
C THR A 11 11.49 -27.12 11.40
N ALA A 12 10.62 -26.89 10.43
CA ALA A 12 9.19 -26.71 10.69
C ALA A 12 8.59 -28.03 11.23
N ARG A 13 7.82 -27.92 12.32
CA ARG A 13 7.05 -29.02 12.91
C ARG A 13 5.60 -28.56 13.06
N VAL A 14 4.67 -29.47 12.87
CA VAL A 14 3.24 -29.24 13.07
C VAL A 14 2.75 -30.39 13.95
N ALA A 15 2.10 -30.07 15.07
CA ALA A 15 1.55 -31.02 16.00
C ALA A 15 0.19 -31.55 15.53
N GLU A 16 -0.65 -30.68 14.95
CA GLU A 16 -1.98 -31.05 14.45
C GLU A 16 -2.41 -30.26 13.20
N THR A 17 -3.33 -30.85 12.42
CA THR A 17 -3.89 -30.22 11.23
C THR A 17 -4.83 -29.08 11.62
N ASN A 18 -4.43 -27.83 11.41
CA ASN A 18 -5.28 -26.65 11.69
C ASN A 18 -5.63 -25.86 10.41
N PRO A 19 -6.84 -26.07 9.85
CA PRO A 19 -7.37 -25.37 8.68
C PRO A 19 -7.41 -23.83 8.76
N GLY A 20 -7.91 -23.29 9.87
CA GLY A 20 -8.08 -21.84 10.03
C GLY A 20 -6.74 -21.13 10.10
N LEU A 21 -5.80 -21.73 10.83
CA LEU A 21 -4.43 -21.26 10.92
C LEU A 21 -3.71 -21.33 9.57
N ALA A 22 -3.88 -22.40 8.79
CA ALA A 22 -3.31 -22.51 7.45
C ALA A 22 -3.72 -21.33 6.55
N ASN A 23 -5.00 -20.93 6.59
CA ASN A 23 -5.48 -19.76 5.85
C ASN A 23 -4.87 -18.44 6.35
N LEU A 24 -4.64 -18.27 7.67
CA LEU A 24 -3.99 -17.07 8.21
C LEU A 24 -2.50 -17.00 7.83
N LEU A 25 -1.81 -18.14 7.78
CA LEU A 25 -0.41 -18.23 7.34
C LEU A 25 -0.22 -17.80 5.88
N LEU A 26 -1.25 -17.85 5.04
CA LEU A 26 -1.20 -17.36 3.66
C LEU A 26 -0.90 -15.86 3.56
N GLU A 27 -1.16 -15.07 4.60
CA GLU A 27 -0.75 -13.65 4.61
C GLU A 27 0.77 -13.50 4.53
N GLN A 28 1.53 -14.41 5.14
CA GLN A 28 3.00 -14.40 5.07
C GLN A 28 3.53 -15.01 3.75
N PHE A 29 2.74 -15.78 3.02
CA PHE A 29 3.12 -16.29 1.70
C PHE A 29 2.75 -15.32 0.58
N GLY A 30 1.44 -15.08 0.36
CA GLY A 30 0.92 -14.31 -0.77
C GLY A 30 0.49 -12.88 -0.44
N GLY A 31 0.63 -12.42 0.80
CA GLY A 31 0.29 -11.05 1.19
C GLY A 31 1.28 -9.99 0.67
N PRO A 32 0.93 -8.69 0.77
CA PRO A 32 1.77 -7.60 0.27
C PRO A 32 3.07 -7.38 1.07
N GLN A 33 3.19 -8.01 2.23
CA GLN A 33 4.38 -8.03 3.08
C GLN A 33 4.85 -9.47 3.38
N GLY A 34 4.46 -10.41 2.52
CA GLY A 34 4.86 -11.81 2.62
C GLY A 34 6.18 -12.12 1.90
N GLU A 35 6.73 -13.30 2.16
CA GLU A 35 8.01 -13.79 1.61
C GLU A 35 8.07 -13.68 0.08
N LEU A 36 6.95 -13.81 -0.64
CA LEU A 36 6.92 -13.66 -2.09
C LEU A 36 7.08 -12.22 -2.57
N ALA A 37 6.61 -11.22 -1.82
CA ALA A 37 6.85 -9.82 -2.17
C ALA A 37 8.33 -9.45 -2.02
N GLU A 38 9.02 -10.05 -1.05
CA GLU A 38 10.44 -9.82 -0.77
C GLU A 38 11.38 -10.64 -1.67
N ALA A 39 11.02 -11.88 -2.04
CA ALA A 39 11.89 -12.80 -2.77
C ALA A 39 11.80 -12.72 -4.32
N VAL A 40 10.92 -11.88 -4.87
CA VAL A 40 10.55 -11.96 -6.31
C VAL A 40 11.61 -11.47 -7.30
N ASP A 41 12.64 -10.77 -6.86
CA ASP A 41 13.79 -10.40 -7.71
C ASP A 41 14.57 -11.62 -8.28
N GLU A 42 14.46 -12.82 -7.68
CA GLU A 42 15.08 -14.05 -8.22
C GLU A 42 14.09 -15.19 -8.60
N GLN A 43 12.86 -15.17 -8.11
CA GLN A 43 12.02 -16.38 -8.01
C GLN A 43 11.17 -16.76 -9.24
N ALA A 44 11.05 -15.90 -10.27
CA ALA A 44 10.07 -16.06 -11.36
C ALA A 44 10.18 -17.37 -12.19
N GLN A 45 11.28 -18.13 -12.10
CA GLN A 45 11.46 -19.42 -12.79
C GLN A 45 11.13 -20.66 -11.93
N LEU A 46 10.94 -20.53 -10.61
CA LEU A 46 10.62 -21.67 -9.73
C LEU A 46 9.13 -22.07 -9.79
N TYR A 47 8.28 -21.13 -10.23
CA TYR A 47 6.81 -21.12 -10.23
C TYR A 47 6.09 -22.26 -10.99
N ARG A 48 6.83 -23.20 -11.62
CA ARG A 48 6.25 -24.28 -12.46
C ARG A 48 6.36 -25.68 -11.86
N LYS A 49 6.76 -25.83 -10.59
CA LYS A 49 7.07 -27.14 -9.96
C LYS A 49 6.47 -27.41 -8.57
N LEU A 50 5.77 -26.47 -7.94
CA LEU A 50 5.47 -26.54 -6.50
C LEU A 50 4.02 -26.93 -6.11
N ASN A 51 3.14 -27.24 -7.06
CA ASN A 51 1.77 -27.66 -6.72
C ASN A 51 1.72 -29.12 -6.24
N GLY A 52 1.93 -29.31 -4.94
CA GLY A 52 1.67 -30.53 -4.16
C GLY A 52 0.82 -30.23 -2.92
N GLY A 53 -0.02 -31.18 -2.51
CA GLY A 53 -1.17 -30.94 -1.61
C GLY A 53 -0.87 -30.64 -0.12
N GLY A 54 -1.87 -30.07 0.58
CA GLY A 54 -1.78 -29.56 1.95
C GLY A 54 -3.15 -29.37 2.65
N ASN A 55 -3.39 -28.18 3.20
CA ASN A 55 -4.63 -27.67 3.81
C ASN A 55 -4.76 -26.12 3.56
N ASP A 56 -5.90 -25.40 3.49
CA ASP A 56 -7.35 -25.73 3.64
C ASP A 56 -8.27 -24.57 3.11
N SER A 57 -9.60 -24.40 3.34
CA SER A 57 -10.57 -25.22 4.11
C SER A 57 -11.84 -25.73 3.39
N HIS A 58 -12.34 -25.13 2.30
CA HIS A 58 -13.36 -25.78 1.44
C HIS A 58 -13.35 -25.34 -0.04
N VAL A 59 -13.60 -24.06 -0.34
CA VAL A 59 -13.63 -23.57 -1.74
C VAL A 59 -12.22 -23.56 -2.35
N THR A 60 -11.25 -23.07 -1.58
CA THR A 60 -9.82 -23.04 -1.94
C THR A 60 -9.25 -24.46 -2.12
N GLN A 61 -9.68 -25.43 -1.28
CA GLN A 61 -9.28 -26.84 -1.40
C GLN A 61 -9.67 -27.44 -2.76
N LEU A 62 -10.90 -27.20 -3.22
CA LEU A 62 -11.42 -27.75 -4.47
C LEU A 62 -10.60 -27.28 -5.68
N LEU A 63 -10.14 -26.02 -5.65
CA LEU A 63 -9.36 -25.42 -6.73
C LEU A 63 -7.88 -25.84 -6.70
N TYR A 64 -7.27 -25.95 -5.51
CA TYR A 64 -5.82 -26.13 -5.35
C TYR A 64 -5.40 -27.52 -4.83
N GLY A 65 -6.32 -28.47 -4.72
CA GLY A 65 -6.01 -29.82 -4.19
C GLY A 65 -5.50 -29.77 -2.75
N ALA A 66 -6.01 -28.81 -1.99
CA ALA A 66 -5.55 -28.40 -0.67
C ALA A 66 -4.09 -27.91 -0.58
N GLY A 67 -3.29 -27.87 -1.66
CA GLY A 67 -1.94 -27.29 -1.61
C GLY A 67 -1.94 -25.81 -1.23
N ALA A 68 -0.84 -25.29 -0.67
CA ALA A 68 -0.71 -23.88 -0.29
C ALA A 68 -0.85 -22.96 -1.52
N PRO A 69 -1.93 -22.17 -1.64
CA PRO A 69 -2.16 -21.29 -2.79
C PRO A 69 -1.31 -20.02 -2.73
N LEU A 70 -1.08 -19.42 -3.90
CA LEU A 70 -0.33 -18.16 -4.06
C LEU A 70 -1.28 -16.95 -3.94
N VAL A 71 -1.96 -16.89 -2.80
CA VAL A 71 -2.94 -15.86 -2.42
C VAL A 71 -2.66 -15.41 -0.99
N ASN A 72 -3.17 -14.26 -0.58
CA ASN A 72 -3.14 -13.83 0.82
C ASN A 72 -4.28 -14.47 1.66
N SER A 73 -4.37 -14.13 2.95
CA SER A 73 -5.39 -14.70 3.84
C SER A 73 -6.85 -14.35 3.46
N GLY A 74 -7.03 -13.31 2.63
CA GLY A 74 -8.31 -12.91 2.02
C GLY A 74 -8.56 -13.52 0.63
N ALA A 75 -7.78 -14.51 0.22
CA ALA A 75 -7.81 -15.15 -1.10
C ALA A 75 -7.55 -14.21 -2.30
N VAL A 76 -6.92 -13.06 -2.08
CA VAL A 76 -6.45 -12.17 -3.16
C VAL A 76 -5.15 -12.76 -3.74
N PRO A 77 -5.05 -13.00 -5.05
CA PRO A 77 -3.81 -13.49 -5.67
C PRO A 77 -2.63 -12.56 -5.42
N TRP A 78 -1.47 -13.15 -5.14
CA TRP A 78 -0.21 -12.40 -5.14
C TRP A 78 -0.01 -11.71 -6.49
N THR A 79 0.50 -10.48 -6.47
CA THR A 79 0.73 -9.67 -7.67
C THR A 79 2.07 -8.95 -7.60
N ALA A 80 2.71 -8.78 -8.76
CA ALA A 80 3.95 -8.00 -8.88
C ALA A 80 3.77 -6.52 -8.46
N ALA A 81 2.54 -6.03 -8.33
CA ALA A 81 2.24 -4.72 -7.74
C ALA A 81 2.56 -4.61 -6.24
N TYR A 82 2.97 -5.69 -5.58
CA TYR A 82 3.51 -5.69 -4.22
C TYR A 82 5.03 -5.46 -4.15
N VAL A 83 5.73 -5.47 -5.29
CA VAL A 83 7.15 -5.16 -5.37
C VAL A 83 7.32 -3.64 -5.45
N ASP A 84 7.99 -3.06 -4.46
CA ASP A 84 8.23 -1.61 -4.35
C ASP A 84 9.72 -1.30 -4.57
N THR A 85 10.07 -1.03 -5.82
CA THR A 85 11.39 -0.49 -6.20
C THR A 85 11.22 0.67 -7.16
N ILE A 86 11.91 1.77 -6.88
CA ILE A 86 11.95 2.96 -7.75
C ILE A 86 13.35 3.19 -8.34
N GLY A 87 14.30 2.29 -8.09
CA GLY A 87 15.68 2.40 -8.57
C GLY A 87 16.50 3.46 -7.85
N GLU A 88 16.04 3.94 -6.68
CA GLU A 88 16.78 4.86 -5.81
C GLU A 88 17.15 4.11 -4.51
N PRO A 89 18.42 3.69 -4.34
CA PRO A 89 18.80 2.81 -3.23
C PRO A 89 18.43 3.32 -1.83
N THR A 90 18.42 4.63 -1.58
CA THR A 90 18.11 5.14 -0.24
C THR A 90 16.61 5.15 0.08
N ALA A 91 15.75 5.16 -0.95
CA ALA A 91 14.31 4.99 -0.84
C ALA A 91 13.94 3.49 -0.77
N ASP A 92 14.48 2.68 -1.69
CA ASP A 92 14.24 1.23 -1.73
C ASP A 92 14.65 0.56 -0.41
N LEU A 93 15.81 0.92 0.16
CA LEU A 93 16.24 0.42 1.49
C LEU A 93 15.32 0.85 2.64
N ARG A 94 14.68 2.03 2.55
CA ARG A 94 13.68 2.46 3.55
C ARG A 94 12.37 1.69 3.39
N SER A 95 11.97 1.35 2.17
CA SER A 95 10.83 0.47 1.94
C SER A 95 11.08 -0.93 2.49
N ASN A 96 12.28 -1.50 2.27
CA ASN A 96 12.69 -2.79 2.83
C ASN A 96 12.67 -2.79 4.37
N ILE A 97 13.24 -1.78 5.04
CA ILE A 97 13.18 -1.64 6.51
C ILE A 97 11.73 -1.62 7.00
N ALA A 98 10.84 -0.92 6.27
CA ALA A 98 9.42 -0.85 6.61
C ALA A 98 8.65 -2.15 6.30
N ALA A 99 9.02 -2.90 5.25
CA ALA A 99 8.46 -4.21 4.91
C ALA A 99 8.75 -5.22 6.02
N GLU A 100 10.02 -5.38 6.37
CA GLU A 100 10.50 -6.25 7.45
C GLU A 100 9.88 -5.91 8.81
N ALA A 101 9.66 -4.62 9.08
CA ALA A 101 8.97 -4.17 10.29
C ALA A 101 7.49 -4.59 10.32
N ARG A 102 6.81 -4.59 9.16
CA ARG A 102 5.42 -5.08 9.02
C ARG A 102 5.35 -6.60 9.10
N ALA A 103 6.22 -7.31 8.38
CA ALA A 103 6.32 -8.77 8.41
C ALA A 103 6.51 -9.28 9.85
N LYS A 104 7.46 -8.70 10.61
CA LYS A 104 7.66 -9.00 12.05
C LYS A 104 6.37 -8.92 12.88
N ILE A 105 5.54 -7.89 12.67
CA ILE A 105 4.26 -7.73 13.38
C ILE A 105 3.20 -8.74 12.92
N ILE A 106 3.24 -9.18 11.67
CA ILE A 106 2.39 -10.29 11.17
C ILE A 106 2.77 -11.59 11.88
N TYR A 107 4.07 -11.93 12.01
CA TYR A 107 4.50 -13.09 12.80
C TYR A 107 4.06 -13.01 14.26
N GLU A 108 4.20 -11.87 14.93
CA GLU A 108 3.73 -11.70 16.32
C GLU A 108 2.22 -11.97 16.45
N ARG A 109 1.41 -11.51 15.48
CA ARG A 109 -0.02 -11.80 15.44
C ARG A 109 -0.29 -13.28 15.21
N LEU A 110 0.42 -13.92 14.28
CA LEU A 110 0.29 -15.36 13.98
C LEU A 110 0.67 -16.25 15.18
N ILE A 111 1.75 -15.92 15.90
CA ILE A 111 2.18 -16.62 17.13
C ILE A 111 1.10 -16.55 18.22
N ASN A 112 0.40 -15.43 18.32
CA ASN A 112 -0.66 -15.20 19.32
C ASN A 112 -2.00 -15.88 18.99
N VAL A 113 -2.21 -16.39 17.77
CA VAL A 113 -3.47 -17.05 17.35
C VAL A 113 -3.33 -18.56 17.09
N THR A 114 -2.17 -19.14 17.38
CA THR A 114 -1.95 -20.60 17.38
C THR A 114 -1.40 -21.05 18.72
N ASP A 115 -1.81 -22.24 19.18
CA ASP A 115 -1.21 -22.93 20.33
C ASP A 115 -0.26 -24.08 19.93
N ASP A 116 -0.11 -24.36 18.63
CA ASP A 116 0.80 -25.40 18.14
C ASP A 116 2.26 -25.02 18.46
N PRO A 117 2.99 -25.81 19.27
CA PRO A 117 4.33 -25.46 19.71
C PRO A 117 5.36 -25.50 18.58
N GLY A 118 5.16 -26.35 17.56
CA GLY A 118 6.05 -26.44 16.41
C GLY A 118 5.86 -25.28 15.44
N ILE A 119 4.63 -24.79 15.29
CA ILE A 119 4.35 -23.58 14.50
C ILE A 119 4.87 -22.33 15.24
N ARG A 120 4.67 -22.22 16.57
CA ARG A 120 5.26 -21.12 17.36
C ARG A 120 6.79 -21.07 17.26
N ASP A 121 7.46 -22.23 17.29
CA ASP A 121 8.92 -22.36 17.12
C ASP A 121 9.39 -21.89 15.73
N ALA A 122 8.72 -22.36 14.66
CA ALA A 122 9.02 -21.96 13.29
C ALA A 122 8.79 -20.46 13.03
N LEU A 123 7.64 -19.91 13.46
CA LEU A 123 7.35 -18.48 13.35
C LEU A 123 8.30 -17.63 14.20
N GLY A 124 8.74 -18.13 15.37
CA GLY A 124 9.74 -17.47 16.21
C GLY A 124 11.11 -17.36 15.53
N PHE A 125 11.52 -18.39 14.77
CA PHE A 125 12.71 -18.34 13.93
C PHE A 125 12.59 -17.27 12.84
N LEU A 126 11.49 -17.28 12.07
CA LEU A 126 11.26 -16.32 10.97
C LEU A 126 11.17 -14.88 11.47
N MET A 127 10.38 -14.61 12.51
CA MET A 127 10.33 -13.30 13.19
C MET A 127 11.72 -12.79 13.63
N THR A 128 12.62 -13.70 14.01
CA THR A 128 14.01 -13.37 14.42
C THR A 128 14.92 -13.13 13.20
N ARG A 129 14.61 -13.71 12.04
CA ARG A 129 15.24 -13.37 10.75
C ARG A 129 14.93 -11.93 10.34
N GLU A 130 13.71 -11.46 10.56
CA GLU A 130 13.34 -10.10 10.11
C GLU A 130 14.09 -9.03 10.92
N VAL A 131 14.32 -9.29 12.22
CA VAL A 131 15.23 -8.47 13.06
C VAL A 131 16.68 -8.48 12.53
N SER A 132 17.11 -9.55 11.86
CA SER A 132 18.42 -9.64 11.23
C SER A 132 18.47 -8.91 9.89
N HIS A 133 17.40 -8.96 9.11
CA HIS A 133 17.26 -8.23 7.85
C HIS A 133 17.16 -6.72 8.07
N GLN A 134 16.31 -6.25 9.00
CA GLN A 134 16.23 -4.84 9.43
C GLN A 134 17.64 -4.28 9.75
N LYS A 135 18.40 -4.98 10.60
CA LYS A 135 19.79 -4.60 10.93
C LYS A 135 20.72 -4.57 9.70
N SER A 136 20.47 -5.38 8.68
CA SER A 136 21.27 -5.42 7.46
C SER A 136 20.90 -4.25 6.54
N PHE A 137 19.61 -3.98 6.34
CA PHE A 137 19.14 -2.86 5.52
C PHE A 137 19.43 -1.50 6.14
N GLU A 138 19.30 -1.35 7.47
CA GLU A 138 19.75 -0.17 8.20
C GLU A 138 21.26 0.07 7.97
N LYS A 139 22.10 -0.96 8.17
CA LYS A 139 23.55 -0.83 7.92
C LYS A 139 23.87 -0.48 6.47
N ALA A 140 23.12 -1.02 5.50
CA ALA A 140 23.28 -0.66 4.11
C ALA A 140 22.94 0.83 3.90
N LEU A 141 21.78 1.30 4.40
CA LEU A 141 21.32 2.68 4.28
C LEU A 141 22.27 3.68 4.91
N TYR A 142 22.69 3.43 6.17
CA TYR A 142 23.62 4.30 6.89
C TYR A 142 25.07 4.21 6.39
N SER A 143 25.42 3.27 5.50
CA SER A 143 26.72 3.29 4.82
C SER A 143 26.76 4.23 3.62
N ILE A 144 25.60 4.67 3.11
CA ILE A 144 25.47 5.69 2.05
C ILE A 144 25.50 7.07 2.71
N THR A 145 26.41 7.95 2.28
CA THR A 145 26.52 9.33 2.78
C THR A 145 26.68 10.34 1.64
N PRO A 146 25.83 11.38 1.56
CA PRO A 146 24.57 11.55 2.31
C PRO A 146 23.48 10.57 1.80
N ASN A 147 22.58 10.14 2.68
CA ASN A 147 21.37 9.38 2.33
C ASN A 147 20.05 10.14 2.60
N PHE A 148 20.16 11.43 2.94
CA PHE A 148 19.02 12.31 3.22
C PHE A 148 19.36 13.76 2.80
N PRO A 149 18.41 14.49 2.16
CA PRO A 149 17.21 13.95 1.53
C PRO A 149 17.57 13.00 0.36
N PRO A 150 16.73 12.01 0.01
CA PRO A 150 16.93 11.18 -1.17
C PRO A 150 16.95 12.01 -2.47
N GLY A 151 17.71 11.53 -3.47
CA GLY A 151 17.82 12.18 -4.79
C GLY A 151 18.90 13.25 -4.88
N LYS A 152 18.79 14.12 -5.89
CA LYS A 152 19.84 15.11 -6.27
C LYS A 152 19.46 16.57 -6.08
N LEU A 153 18.16 16.89 -6.05
CA LEU A 153 17.69 18.26 -5.94
C LEU A 153 17.66 18.66 -4.45
N PRO A 154 18.20 19.84 -4.07
CA PRO A 154 18.06 20.34 -2.72
C PRO A 154 16.59 20.68 -2.43
N ALA A 155 16.20 20.59 -1.15
CA ALA A 155 14.93 21.14 -0.69
C ALA A 155 14.91 22.66 -0.83
N VAL A 156 13.72 23.23 -1.00
CA VAL A 156 13.49 24.69 -0.99
C VAL A 156 13.62 25.18 0.46
N PRO A 157 14.64 25.97 0.83
CA PRO A 157 14.93 26.30 2.23
C PRO A 157 13.79 26.98 2.98
N GLU A 158 12.97 27.75 2.26
CA GLU A 158 11.80 28.45 2.80
C GLU A 158 10.73 27.50 3.37
N TYR A 159 10.70 26.24 2.90
CA TYR A 159 9.67 25.26 3.24
C TYR A 159 10.21 23.98 3.91
N ALA A 160 11.51 23.69 3.78
CA ALA A 160 12.12 22.42 4.21
C ALA A 160 11.82 22.06 5.68
N ASP A 161 11.84 23.06 6.55
CA ASP A 161 11.75 22.88 8.00
C ASP A 161 10.36 23.24 8.56
N LEU A 162 9.33 23.40 7.72
CA LEU A 162 8.00 23.87 8.15
C LEU A 162 7.03 22.71 8.40
N TYR A 163 6.52 22.61 9.63
CA TYR A 163 5.41 21.73 9.96
C TYR A 163 4.09 22.53 9.95
N TYR A 164 3.30 22.39 8.89
CA TYR A 164 1.99 23.04 8.79
C TYR A 164 0.92 22.31 9.60
N ALA A 165 0.30 23.02 10.53
CA ALA A 165 -0.75 22.48 11.38
C ALA A 165 -2.12 22.49 10.65
N MET A 166 -2.29 21.58 9.68
CA MET A 166 -3.46 21.54 8.79
C MET A 166 -4.72 20.91 9.41
N SER A 167 -4.60 20.15 10.51
CA SER A 167 -5.77 19.62 11.21
C SER A 167 -6.39 20.68 12.12
N ASP A 168 -7.70 20.86 11.97
CA ASP A 168 -8.59 21.72 12.76
C ASP A 168 -9.02 21.09 14.11
N GLY A 169 -8.62 19.84 14.37
CA GLY A 169 -9.06 19.05 15.51
C GLY A 169 -8.98 19.84 16.82
N GLY A 170 -10.15 20.08 17.42
CA GLY A 170 -10.41 21.10 18.46
C GLY A 170 -9.78 20.88 19.84
N GLY A 171 -8.60 20.27 19.91
CA GLY A 171 -7.75 20.21 21.09
C GLY A 171 -6.46 21.02 20.91
N ALA A 172 -5.80 21.36 22.02
CA ALA A 172 -4.50 22.04 21.96
C ALA A 172 -3.45 21.14 21.26
N ARG A 173 -2.78 21.67 20.24
CA ARG A 173 -1.77 20.94 19.48
C ARG A 173 -0.52 20.72 20.33
N ARG A 174 -0.08 19.47 20.44
CA ARG A 174 1.12 19.12 21.21
C ARG A 174 2.38 19.45 20.40
N LYS A 175 3.13 20.46 20.84
CA LYS A 175 4.53 20.71 20.42
C LYS A 175 5.42 19.56 20.90
N SER A 176 6.29 19.06 20.03
CA SER A 176 7.18 17.91 20.26
C SER A 176 8.27 17.86 19.18
N PRO A 177 9.39 17.13 19.36
CA PRO A 177 10.53 17.20 18.44
C PRO A 177 10.25 16.85 16.96
N TRP A 178 9.15 16.16 16.68
CA TRP A 178 8.69 15.79 15.33
C TRP A 178 7.76 16.83 14.66
N ASN A 179 7.49 17.97 15.31
CA ASN A 179 6.75 19.09 14.73
C ASN A 179 7.25 20.49 15.16
N ASP A 180 8.01 20.57 16.24
CA ASP A 180 8.62 21.80 16.79
C ASP A 180 9.93 21.38 17.50
N GLY A 181 11.04 21.38 16.75
CA GLY A 181 12.30 20.72 17.09
C GLY A 181 13.52 21.40 16.44
N HIS A 182 14.67 20.72 16.43
CA HIS A 182 15.95 21.29 15.97
C HIS A 182 15.90 21.80 14.52
N ASP A 183 15.28 21.01 13.63
CA ASP A 183 15.16 21.26 12.19
C ASP A 183 13.68 21.30 11.74
N LEU A 184 12.75 21.58 12.66
CA LEU A 184 11.30 21.66 12.38
C LEU A 184 10.65 22.78 13.19
N ARG A 185 9.83 23.60 12.52
CA ARG A 185 9.09 24.71 13.13
C ARG A 185 7.59 24.55 12.93
N LEU A 186 6.83 24.53 14.03
CA LEU A 186 5.38 24.45 13.98
C LEU A 186 4.78 25.77 13.48
N VAL A 187 3.96 25.71 12.44
CA VAL A 187 3.16 26.82 11.93
C VAL A 187 1.69 26.55 12.23
N GLU A 188 1.18 27.16 13.30
CA GLU A 188 -0.17 26.91 13.83
C GLU A 188 -1.30 27.49 12.94
N HIS A 189 -1.02 28.60 12.27
CA HIS A 189 -1.93 29.22 11.31
C HIS A 189 -1.22 29.30 9.95
N PRO A 190 -1.15 28.19 9.20
CA PRO A 190 -0.47 28.16 7.91
C PRO A 190 -1.17 29.10 6.92
N PRO A 191 -0.42 29.93 6.16
CA PRO A 191 -1.00 30.64 5.04
C PRO A 191 -1.48 29.61 4.00
N VAL A 192 -2.70 29.80 3.52
CA VAL A 192 -3.27 29.00 2.43
C VAL A 192 -3.56 29.97 1.28
N PRO A 193 -2.74 29.98 0.21
CA PRO A 193 -1.64 29.05 -0.08
C PRO A 193 -0.33 29.41 0.63
N ALA A 194 0.60 28.45 0.67
CA ALA A 194 1.88 28.58 1.39
C ALA A 194 2.83 29.64 0.80
N ASP A 195 2.68 29.98 -0.48
CA ASP A 195 3.44 31.02 -1.20
C ASP A 195 2.78 32.42 -1.14
N GLY A 196 1.59 32.53 -0.53
CA GLY A 196 0.81 33.76 -0.49
C GLY A 196 0.08 34.11 -1.80
N GLY A 197 0.02 33.18 -2.77
CA GLY A 197 -0.71 33.34 -4.03
C GLY A 197 -2.24 33.25 -3.87
N ASP A 198 -2.96 33.09 -4.99
CA ASP A 198 -4.43 32.95 -4.98
C ASP A 198 -4.93 31.50 -4.89
N GLY A 199 -4.00 30.53 -4.95
CA GLY A 199 -4.26 29.09 -4.82
C GLY A 199 -4.85 28.43 -6.06
N LYS A 200 -4.96 29.15 -7.18
CA LYS A 200 -5.52 28.59 -8.42
C LYS A 200 -4.41 27.98 -9.27
N ALA A 201 -4.69 26.79 -9.81
CA ALA A 201 -3.87 26.24 -10.88
C ALA A 201 -3.94 27.17 -12.09
N THR A 202 -2.77 27.57 -12.59
CA THR A 202 -2.62 28.40 -13.79
C THR A 202 -1.71 27.69 -14.78
N ILE A 203 -1.94 27.95 -16.06
CA ILE A 203 -1.12 27.46 -17.17
C ILE A 203 -0.90 28.61 -18.14
N ALA A 204 0.33 28.73 -18.65
CA ALA A 204 0.61 29.63 -19.75
C ALA A 204 0.13 28.96 -21.04
N LEU A 205 -0.91 29.51 -21.66
CA LEU A 205 -1.39 29.10 -22.98
C LEU A 205 -0.68 29.92 -24.06
N ASP A 206 -0.39 29.28 -25.20
CA ASP A 206 0.02 30.02 -26.38
C ASP A 206 -1.17 30.75 -27.06
N GLY A 207 -0.90 31.45 -28.17
CA GLY A 207 -1.91 32.23 -28.88
C GLY A 207 -3.02 31.38 -29.51
N ASP A 208 -2.70 30.19 -30.00
CA ASP A 208 -3.64 29.29 -30.68
C ASP A 208 -4.46 28.50 -29.64
N GLU A 209 -3.82 28.07 -28.55
CA GLU A 209 -4.47 27.46 -27.39
C GLU A 209 -5.46 28.41 -26.72
N SER A 210 -5.05 29.65 -26.46
CA SER A 210 -5.89 30.70 -25.86
C SER A 210 -7.11 31.03 -26.75
N THR A 211 -6.89 31.16 -28.06
CA THR A 211 -7.96 31.37 -29.05
C THR A 211 -8.94 30.18 -29.06
N THR A 212 -8.42 28.95 -29.01
CA THR A 212 -9.22 27.72 -28.99
C THR A 212 -10.05 27.62 -27.70
N LEU A 213 -9.47 27.99 -26.55
CA LEU A 213 -10.16 27.98 -25.26
C LEU A 213 -11.30 29.01 -25.23
N GLU A 214 -11.09 30.24 -25.70
CA GLU A 214 -12.17 31.23 -25.78
C GLU A 214 -13.25 30.83 -26.79
N ALA A 215 -12.89 30.25 -27.94
CA ALA A 215 -13.87 29.69 -28.87
C ALA A 215 -14.70 28.56 -28.23
N MET A 216 -14.07 27.66 -27.46
CA MET A 216 -14.76 26.63 -26.69
C MET A 216 -15.66 27.22 -25.60
N ARG A 217 -15.18 28.23 -24.85
CA ARG A 217 -15.94 28.95 -23.82
C ARG A 217 -17.17 29.62 -24.39
N HIS A 218 -17.06 30.29 -25.54
CA HIS A 218 -18.19 30.88 -26.24
C HIS A 218 -19.18 29.82 -26.73
N ARG A 219 -18.71 28.72 -27.30
CA ARG A 219 -19.55 27.61 -27.79
C ARG A 219 -20.30 26.86 -26.69
N LEU A 220 -19.70 26.72 -25.50
CA LEU A 220 -20.25 25.99 -24.36
C LEU A 220 -20.90 26.91 -23.30
N LYS A 221 -21.06 28.20 -23.59
CA LYS A 221 -21.71 29.15 -22.69
C LYS A 221 -23.20 28.81 -22.57
N SER A 222 -23.59 28.23 -21.44
CA SER A 222 -25.01 28.01 -21.11
C SER A 222 -25.80 29.31 -21.18
N ASP A 223 -27.04 29.23 -21.66
CA ASP A 223 -28.03 30.30 -21.54
C ASP A 223 -28.83 30.09 -20.23
N PRO A 224 -28.60 30.90 -19.18
CA PRO A 224 -29.31 30.75 -17.91
C PRO A 224 -30.76 31.25 -17.96
N SER A 225 -31.22 31.80 -19.09
CA SER A 225 -32.61 32.21 -19.31
C SER A 225 -33.45 31.18 -20.08
N SER A 226 -32.84 30.08 -20.52
CA SER A 226 -33.48 29.01 -21.27
C SER A 226 -33.81 27.83 -20.38
N ASP A 227 -35.04 27.33 -20.45
CA ASP A 227 -35.52 26.12 -19.80
C ASP A 227 -36.08 25.15 -20.87
N PRO A 228 -35.20 24.43 -21.61
CA PRO A 228 -35.62 23.59 -22.72
C PRO A 228 -36.10 22.22 -22.24
N THR A 229 -37.25 21.77 -22.74
CA THR A 229 -37.77 20.41 -22.47
C THR A 229 -36.73 19.35 -22.83
N THR A 230 -36.33 18.55 -21.86
CA THR A 230 -35.30 17.52 -22.00
C THR A 230 -35.88 16.15 -22.33
N GLY A 231 -35.02 15.20 -22.69
CA GLY A 231 -35.41 13.79 -22.82
C GLY A 231 -35.90 13.16 -21.51
N ALA A 232 -35.54 13.74 -20.35
CA ALA A 232 -36.07 13.30 -19.05
C ALA A 232 -37.52 13.75 -18.88
N ASP A 233 -37.87 14.97 -19.29
CA ASP A 233 -39.24 15.51 -19.21
C ASP A 233 -40.20 14.81 -20.18
N LEU A 234 -39.70 14.40 -21.35
CA LEU A 234 -40.45 13.57 -22.30
C LEU A 234 -40.60 12.11 -21.83
N GLY A 235 -39.66 11.63 -21.00
CA GLY A 235 -39.65 10.28 -20.45
C GLY A 235 -40.36 10.14 -19.10
N SER A 236 -40.56 11.25 -18.38
CA SER A 236 -41.25 11.30 -17.09
C SER A 236 -42.77 11.26 -17.25
N GLY A 237 -43.27 10.15 -17.81
CA GLY A 237 -44.70 9.85 -17.80
C GLY A 237 -45.21 9.90 -16.36
N GLY A 238 -46.23 10.73 -16.12
CA GLY A 238 -46.87 10.84 -14.81
C GLY A 238 -47.45 9.50 -14.34
N PRO A 239 -47.76 9.34 -13.05
CA PRO A 239 -48.21 8.08 -12.45
C PRO A 239 -49.68 7.72 -12.81
N ASP A 240 -50.03 7.70 -14.09
CA ASP A 240 -51.37 7.37 -14.61
C ASP A 240 -51.66 5.85 -14.65
N LYS A 241 -50.76 5.03 -14.10
CA LYS A 241 -51.07 3.64 -13.72
C LYS A 241 -50.53 3.35 -12.32
N PRO A 242 -51.40 2.91 -11.38
CA PRO A 242 -50.92 2.40 -10.10
C PRO A 242 -50.01 1.19 -10.36
N ARG A 243 -48.92 1.10 -9.60
CA ARG A 243 -48.06 -0.08 -9.60
C ARG A 243 -48.72 -1.16 -8.73
N ASP A 244 -49.59 -1.95 -9.34
CA ASP A 244 -50.07 -3.19 -8.71
C ASP A 244 -48.90 -4.17 -8.61
N PHE A 245 -48.30 -4.23 -7.42
CA PHE A 245 -47.40 -5.30 -7.03
C PHE A 245 -48.26 -6.48 -6.56
N PRO A 246 -48.17 -7.67 -7.17
CA PRO A 246 -48.87 -8.85 -6.67
C PRO A 246 -48.30 -9.24 -5.29
N THR A 247 -49.21 -9.42 -4.33
CA THR A 247 -48.95 -9.91 -2.97
C THR A 247 -48.76 -11.43 -2.93
#